data_AF-A0A9E6ZHE4-F1
#
_entry.id   AF-A0A9E6ZHE4-F1
#
_cell.length_a   1.000
_cell.length_b   1.000
_cell.length_c   1.000
_cell.angle_alpha   90.00
_cell.angle_beta   90.00
_cell.angle_gamma   90.00
#
_symmetry.space_group_name_H-M   'P 1'
#
loop_
_entity.id
_entity.type
_entity.pdbx_description
1 polymer ?
#
loop_
_entity_poly.entity_id
_entity_poly.type
_entity_poly.pdbx_seq_one_letter_code
_entity_poly.pdbx_strand_id
1 'polypeptide(L)' 'MSRKRRILNKHPVLAYNSPTVEEGLNREKIVNAALEILNEEGLKSVTTRRIAERLGVNSGSLRIEPRPVKTDVHNFLR' A
#
# COMPACT_ATOMS: atom_id res chain seq x y z
N MET A 1 -40.29 19.10 -8.32
CA MET A 1 -40.13 18.19 -9.48
C MET A 1 -38.67 18.16 -9.90
N SER A 2 -38.11 16.95 -10.02
CA SER A 2 -36.76 16.64 -10.49
C SER A 2 -36.36 17.33 -11.79
N ARG A 3 -35.05 17.59 -11.96
CA ARG A 3 -34.32 17.21 -13.19
C ARG A 3 -32.80 17.15 -12.95
N LYS A 4 -32.33 15.90 -12.90
CA LYS A 4 -31.10 15.38 -13.52
C LYS A 4 -29.79 16.10 -13.20
N ARG A 5 -29.10 15.62 -12.16
CA ARG A 5 -27.63 15.66 -12.11
C ARG A 5 -27.12 14.48 -12.95
N ARG A 6 -26.65 14.77 -14.16
CA ARG A 6 -25.93 13.80 -14.99
C ARG A 6 -24.86 14.52 -15.80
N ILE A 7 -23.63 14.48 -15.30
CA ILE A 7 -22.34 14.44 -16.01
C ILE A 7 -21.25 14.58 -14.92
N LEU A 8 -20.13 13.89 -14.90
CA LEU A 8 -19.56 12.81 -15.69
C LEU A 8 -18.27 12.45 -14.93
N ASN A 9 -17.99 11.17 -14.69
CA ASN A 9 -16.68 10.74 -14.21
C ASN A 9 -15.60 11.28 -15.16
N LYS A 10 -14.76 12.19 -14.68
CA LYS A 10 -13.43 12.44 -15.22
C LYS A 10 -12.52 12.50 -14.01
N HIS A 11 -11.85 11.39 -13.75
CA HIS A 11 -10.84 11.26 -12.71
C HIS A 11 -9.82 12.40 -12.77
N PRO A 12 -9.58 13.13 -11.67
CA PRO A 12 -8.28 13.70 -11.39
C PRO A 12 -7.73 12.98 -10.16
N VAL A 13 -7.23 11.75 -10.35
CA VAL A 13 -6.32 11.13 -9.37
C VAL A 13 -4.95 11.74 -9.59
N LEU A 14 -4.73 13.00 -9.17
CA LEU A 14 -3.40 13.60 -9.04
C LEU A 14 -3.42 14.72 -8.00
N ALA A 15 -3.69 14.37 -6.75
CA ALA A 15 -3.19 15.13 -5.62
C ALA A 15 -2.15 14.26 -4.91
N TYR A 16 -0.92 14.24 -5.45
CA TYR A 16 0.24 13.80 -4.68
C TYR A 16 0.44 14.86 -3.59
N ASN A 17 -0.16 14.63 -2.42
CA ASN A 17 0.13 15.43 -1.24
C ASN A 17 1.64 15.36 -1.00
N SER A 18 2.29 16.51 -1.05
CA SER A 18 3.74 16.63 -0.86
C SER A 18 4.11 16.21 0.57
N PRO A 19 5.09 15.31 0.76
CA PRO A 19 5.43 14.83 2.09
C PRO A 19 6.11 15.94 2.89
N THR A 20 5.44 16.34 3.98
CA THR A 20 6.01 17.19 5.01
C THR A 20 7.10 16.43 5.78
N VAL A 21 8.18 17.13 6.11
CA VAL A 21 9.45 16.61 6.64
C VAL A 21 9.24 15.83 7.96
N GLU A 22 9.99 14.72 8.08
CA GLU A 22 10.01 13.67 9.12
C GLU A 22 9.00 12.52 9.04
N GLU A 23 8.72 12.01 7.84
CA GLU A 23 7.97 10.75 7.72
C GLU A 23 8.88 9.55 8.00
N GLY A 24 8.69 8.92 9.17
CA GLY A 24 9.24 7.61 9.48
C GLY A 24 8.89 6.53 8.44
N LEU A 25 9.25 5.28 8.73
CA LEU A 25 8.95 4.14 7.86
C LEU A 25 7.43 4.04 7.62
N ASN A 26 6.99 4.28 6.38
CA ASN A 26 5.57 4.26 6.00
C ASN A 26 5.30 3.23 4.89
N ARG A 27 4.03 2.91 4.65
CA ARG A 27 3.63 1.89 3.67
C ARG A 27 4.07 2.23 2.25
N GLU A 28 4.01 3.50 1.85
CA GLU A 28 4.35 3.92 0.50
C GLU A 28 5.83 3.71 0.19
N LYS A 29 6.72 4.06 1.12
CA LYS A 29 8.17 3.79 1.01
C LYS A 29 8.46 2.30 0.86
N ILE A 30 7.76 1.45 1.63
CA ILE A 30 7.91 -0.01 1.57
C ILE A 30 7.48 -0.54 0.20
N VAL A 31 6.33 -0.10 -0.31
CA VAL A 31 5.80 -0.53 -1.60
C VAL A 31 6.70 -0.06 -2.74
N ASN A 32 7.16 1.19 -2.72
CA ASN A 32 8.06 1.72 -3.76
C ASN A 32 9.38 0.95 -3.81
N ALA A 33 10.01 0.70 -2.66
CA ALA A 33 11.23 -0.12 -2.62
C ALA A 33 10.99 -1.55 -3.13
N ALA A 34 9.84 -2.16 -2.83
CA ALA A 34 9.48 -3.48 -3.36
C ALA A 34 9.29 -3.47 -4.87
N LEU A 35 8.70 -2.41 -5.43
CA LEU A 35 8.52 -2.24 -6.88
C LEU A 35 9.85 -2.01 -7.60
N GLU A 36 10.77 -1.24 -7.01
CA GLU A 36 12.14 -1.08 -7.53
C GLU A 36 12.85 -2.44 -7.62
N ILE A 37 12.85 -3.21 -6.52
CA ILE A 37 13.44 -4.55 -6.48
C ILE A 37 12.78 -5.48 -7.51
N LEU A 38 11.46 -5.40 -7.65
CA LEU A 38 10.72 -6.18 -8.64
C LEU A 38 11.16 -5.87 -10.08
N ASN A 39 11.34 -4.59 -10.40
CA ASN A 39 11.74 -4.14 -11.73
C ASN A 39 13.20 -4.47 -12.04
N GLU A 40 14.09 -4.42 -11.04
CA GLU A 40 15.54 -4.64 -11.21
C GLU A 40 15.93 -6.12 -11.17
N GLU A 41 15.34 -6.89 -10.25
CA GLU A 41 15.81 -8.23 -9.87
C GLU A 41 14.71 -9.32 -10.02
N GLY A 42 13.46 -8.93 -10.28
CA GLY A 42 12.33 -9.84 -10.47
C GLY A 42 11.63 -10.27 -9.17
N LEU A 43 10.51 -10.99 -9.28
CA LEU A 43 9.63 -11.27 -8.12
C LEU A 43 10.31 -12.05 -6.98
N LYS A 44 11.25 -12.96 -7.30
CA LYS A 44 11.93 -13.80 -6.30
C LYS A 44 12.82 -13.02 -5.34
N SER A 45 13.31 -11.84 -5.74
CA SER A 45 14.17 -11.00 -4.90
C SER A 45 13.36 -10.10 -3.95
N VAL A 46 12.06 -9.91 -4.21
CA VAL A 46 11.15 -9.10 -3.39
C VAL A 46 10.88 -9.82 -2.06
N THR A 47 11.79 -9.64 -1.12
CA THR A 47 11.74 -10.23 0.22
C THR A 47 11.77 -9.13 1.27
N THR A 48 11.17 -9.37 2.44
CA THR A 48 11.18 -8.41 3.56
C THR A 48 12.59 -7.96 3.93
N ARG A 49 13.56 -8.89 3.89
CA ARG A 49 14.97 -8.59 4.15
C ARG A 49 15.54 -7.64 3.11
N ARG A 50 15.34 -7.89 1.82
CA ARG A 50 15.86 -7.03 0.74
C ARG A 50 15.23 -5.65 0.76
N ILE A 51 13.92 -5.58 1.05
CA ILE A 51 13.22 -4.30 1.22
C ILE A 51 13.81 -3.52 2.41
N ALA A 52 14.10 -4.19 3.53
CA ALA A 52 14.73 -3.55 4.69
C ALA A 52 16.13 -3.03 4.37
N GLU A 53 16.95 -3.83 3.70
CA GLU A 53 18.30 -3.46 3.25
C GLU A 53 18.25 -2.23 2.32
N ARG A 54 17.32 -2.21 1.34
CA ARG A 54 17.12 -1.08 0.43
C ARG A 54 16.71 0.21 1.16
N LEU A 55 15.89 0.08 2.21
CA LEU A 55 15.40 1.21 3.00
C LEU A 55 16.35 1.63 4.13
N GLY A 56 17.47 0.91 4.33
CA GLY A 56 18.42 1.20 5.42
C GLY A 56 17.82 0.97 6.82
N VAL A 57 16.84 0.07 6.95
CA VAL A 57 16.16 -0.23 8.23
C VAL A 57 16.45 -1.66 8.69
N ASN A 58 16.24 -1.91 9.98
CA ASN A 58 16.33 -3.27 10.51
C ASN A 58 15.14 -4.10 10.00
N SER A 59 15.39 -5.31 9.48
CA SER A 59 14.33 -6.20 8.97
C SER A 59 13.22 -6.51 9.98
N GLY A 60 13.50 -6.47 11.29
CA GLY A 60 12.51 -6.62 12.36
C GLY A 60 11.47 -5.51 12.40
N SER A 61 11.77 -4.31 11.88
CA SER A 61 10.81 -3.19 11.83
C SER A 61 9.78 -3.32 10.71
N LEU A 62 10.00 -4.23 9.75
CA LEU A 62 9.07 -4.56 8.67
C LEU A 62 8.19 -5.78 8.98
N ARG A 63 8.14 -6.23 10.24
CA ARG A 63 7.29 -7.36 10.64
C ARG A 63 5.83 -7.05 10.28
N ILE A 64 5.33 -7.78 9.30
CA ILE A 64 3.91 -7.73 8.93
C ILE A 64 3.15 -8.44 10.05
N GLU A 65 2.47 -7.67 10.89
CA GLU A 65 1.50 -8.25 11.79
C GLU A 65 0.25 -8.65 11.00
N PRO A 66 -0.20 -9.90 11.09
CA PRO A 66 -1.47 -10.29 10.49
C PRO A 66 -2.56 -9.44 11.12
N ARG A 67 -3.20 -8.57 10.33
CA ARG A 67 -4.41 -7.90 10.81
C ARG A 67 -5.51 -8.95 10.94
N PRO A 68 -6.24 -8.99 12.06
CA PRO A 68 -7.38 -9.87 12.18
C PRO A 68 -8.37 -9.54 11.06
N VAL A 69 -8.59 -10.49 10.16
CA VAL A 69 -9.68 -10.42 9.20
C VAL A 69 -10.95 -10.63 10.02
N LYS A 70 -11.85 -9.63 10.06
CA LYS A 70 -13.18 -9.82 10.64
C LYS A 70 -13.90 -10.83 9.75
N THR A 71 -13.88 -12.10 10.12
CA THR A 71 -14.70 -13.11 9.47
C THR A 71 -16.13 -12.85 9.93
N ASP A 72 -16.93 -12.22 9.07
CA ASP A 72 -18.38 -12.12 9.28
C ASP A 72 -18.99 -13.52 9.14
N VAL A 73 -18.94 -14.30 10.22
CA VAL A 73 -19.49 -15.67 10.31
C VAL A 73 -21.03 -15.71 10.26
N HIS A 74 -21.69 -14.58 10.01
CA HIS A 74 -23.15 -14.46 10.08
C HIS A 74 -23.88 -14.71 8.75
N ASN A 75 -23.18 -14.98 7.64
CA ASN A 75 -23.80 -15.12 6.31
C ASN A 75 -23.86 -16.54 5.73
N PHE A 76 -23.47 -17.59 6.47
CA PHE A 76 -23.43 -18.96 5.93
C PHE A 76 -24.64 -19.86 6.31
N LEU A 77 -25.64 -19.34 7.04
CA LEU A 77 -26.82 -20.10 7.47
C LEU A 77 -28.14 -19.44 7.05
N ARG A 78 -28.27 -19.04 5.79
CA ARG A 78 -29.57 -18.67 5.22
C ARG A 78 -29.80 -19.29 3.86
#